data_AF-A0A512H990-F1
#
_entry.id   AF-A0A512H990-F1
#
_cell.length_a   1.000
_cell.length_b   1.000
_cell.length_c   1.000
_cell.angle_alpha   90.00
_cell.angle_beta   90.00
_cell.angle_gamma   90.00
#
_symmetry.space_group_name_H-M   'P 1'
#
loop_
_entity.id
_entity.type
_entity.pdbx_description
1 polymer ?
#
loop_
_entity_poly.entity_id
_entity_poly.type
_entity_poly.pdbx_seq_one_letter_code
_entity_poly.pdbx_strand_id
1 'polypeptide(L)'
;MLAGRLGLEKARVPHADRHGVVWLERGRLEVEAGCLRFVTAGGGDLAAGDYQVPHQTISIVLLGPGSSVTHDALRLLARHGCALAAIGEGAVRFYTAPP
;
A
#
# COMPACT_ATOMS: atom_id res chain seq x y z
N MET A 1 12.82 8.39 -24.51
CA MET A 1 13.40 9.04 -23.32
C MET A 1 13.96 10.37 -23.78
N LEU A 2 13.62 11.49 -23.13
CA LEU A 2 14.21 12.79 -23.47
C LEU A 2 15.66 12.83 -22.96
N ALA A 3 16.60 13.29 -23.78
CA ALA A 3 18.00 13.40 -23.39
C ALA A 3 18.15 14.28 -22.13
N GLY A 4 18.92 13.81 -21.14
CA GLY A 4 19.20 14.54 -19.89
C GLY A 4 18.30 14.20 -18.69
N ARG A 5 17.32 13.29 -18.81
CA ARG A 5 16.57 12.77 -17.66
C ARG A 5 17.20 11.47 -17.14
N LEU A 6 17.41 11.39 -15.81
CA LEU A 6 18.02 10.25 -15.10
C LEU A 6 17.15 8.96 -15.09
N GLY A 7 16.02 8.92 -15.80
CA GLY A 7 15.16 7.73 -15.81
C GLY A 7 14.47 7.41 -14.49
N LEU A 8 14.46 8.36 -13.55
CA LEU A 8 13.89 8.17 -12.20
C LEU A 8 12.41 7.83 -12.23
N GLU A 9 11.70 8.13 -13.33
CA GLU A 9 10.29 7.77 -13.51
C GLU A 9 10.05 6.24 -13.55
N LYS A 10 11.12 5.46 -13.79
CA LYS A 10 11.09 3.99 -13.74
C LYS A 10 11.93 3.42 -12.60
N ALA A 11 12.63 4.25 -11.84
CA ALA A 11 13.45 3.79 -10.73
C ALA A 11 12.54 3.10 -9.70
N ARG A 12 12.95 1.89 -9.30
CA ARG A 12 12.27 1.13 -8.25
C ARG A 12 13.29 0.83 -7.17
N VAL A 13 12.90 1.06 -5.93
CA VAL A 13 13.65 0.56 -4.78
C VAL A 13 13.64 -0.98 -4.86
N PRO A 14 14.82 -1.64 -4.86
CA PRO A 14 14.91 -3.09 -4.81
C PRO A 14 14.14 -3.64 -3.61
N HIS A 15 13.52 -4.81 -3.75
CA HIS A 15 12.72 -5.39 -2.67
C HIS A 15 13.53 -5.58 -1.37
N ALA A 16 14.82 -5.89 -1.47
CA ALA A 16 15.72 -6.04 -0.33
C ALA A 16 15.92 -4.74 0.48
N ASP A 17 15.70 -3.58 -0.15
CA ASP A 17 15.87 -2.26 0.47
C ASP A 17 14.53 -1.65 0.95
N ARG A 18 13.44 -2.43 0.88
CA ARG A 18 12.11 -2.00 1.32
C ARG A 18 11.82 -2.46 2.75
N HIS A 19 11.06 -1.66 3.47
CA HIS A 19 10.37 -2.09 4.68
C HIS A 19 9.44 -3.27 4.39
N GLY A 20 9.37 -4.21 5.33
CA GLY A 20 8.68 -5.50 5.14
C GLY A 20 7.17 -5.35 4.92
N VAL A 21 6.43 -5.08 6.00
CA VAL A 21 4.96 -5.15 5.98
C VAL A 21 4.36 -3.95 6.68
N VAL A 22 3.25 -3.44 6.13
CA VAL A 22 2.35 -2.55 6.85
C VAL A 22 1.00 -3.23 7.02
N TRP A 23 0.47 -3.18 8.24
CA TRP A 23 -0.88 -3.64 8.57
C TRP A 23 -1.80 -2.43 8.68
N LEU A 24 -2.91 -2.45 7.95
CA LEU A 24 -3.91 -1.40 7.98
C LEU A 24 -5.30 -2.04 8.15
N GLU A 25 -6.07 -1.56 9.12
CA GLU A 25 -7.42 -2.05 9.38
C GLU A 25 -8.41 -0.91 9.61
N ARG A 26 -9.71 -1.19 9.44
CA ARG A 26 -10.80 -0.25 9.76
C ARG A 26 -10.65 1.12 9.09
N GLY A 27 -10.24 1.13 7.82
CA GLY A 27 -10.03 2.38 7.09
C GLY A 27 -10.10 2.24 5.59
N ARG A 28 -9.91 3.36 4.90
CA ARG A 28 -10.01 3.45 3.45
C ARG A 28 -8.63 3.70 2.86
N LEU A 29 -8.18 2.77 2.03
CA LEU A 29 -6.94 2.89 1.26
C LEU A 29 -7.24 3.44 -0.12
N GLU A 30 -6.70 4.61 -0.42
CA GLU A 30 -6.93 5.30 -1.70
C GLU A 30 -5.70 6.05 -2.19
N VAL A 31 -5.84 6.74 -3.33
CA VAL A 31 -4.77 7.57 -3.88
C VAL A 31 -5.20 9.03 -3.80
N GLU A 32 -4.35 9.86 -3.23
CA GLU A 32 -4.50 11.32 -3.23
C GLU A 32 -3.17 11.95 -3.65
N ALA A 33 -3.21 12.89 -4.59
CA ALA A 33 -2.03 13.55 -5.15
C ALA A 33 -0.91 12.58 -5.62
N GLY A 34 -1.31 11.42 -6.15
CA GLY A 34 -0.37 10.38 -6.62
C GLY A 34 0.31 9.58 -5.51
N CYS A 35 -0.06 9.79 -4.25
CA CYS A 35 0.44 9.06 -3.10
C CYS A 35 -0.65 8.16 -2.51
N LEU A 36 -0.23 7.06 -1.90
CA LEU A 36 -1.15 6.17 -1.19
C LEU A 36 -1.56 6.83 0.13
N ARG A 37 -2.86 6.88 0.39
CA ARG A 37 -3.46 7.52 1.56
C ARG A 37 -4.37 6.52 2.29
N PHE A 38 -4.27 6.47 3.60
CA PHE A 38 -5.10 5.65 4.46
C PHE A 38 -5.82 6.51 5.49
N VAL A 39 -7.16 6.55 5.41
CA VAL A 39 -8.00 7.28 6.37
C VAL A 39 -8.73 6.31 7.25
N THR A 40 -8.63 6.47 8.56
CA THR A 40 -9.33 5.64 9.53
C THR A 40 -9.98 6.49 10.62
N ALA A 41 -11.13 6.03 11.12
CA ALA A 41 -11.75 6.57 12.35
C ALA A 41 -11.03 6.07 13.62
N GLY A 42 -9.94 5.32 13.47
CA GLY A 42 -9.20 4.68 14.54
C GLY A 42 -9.77 3.32 14.90
N GLY A 43 -9.00 2.56 15.68
CA GLY A 43 -9.36 1.22 16.14
C GLY A 43 -8.22 0.23 15.91
N GLY A 44 -8.19 -0.81 16.75
CA GLY A 44 -7.03 -1.68 16.83
C GLY A 44 -5.81 -0.89 17.33
N ASP A 45 -4.71 -0.96 16.58
CA ASP A 45 -3.41 -0.35 16.94
C ASP A 45 -3.17 1.03 16.30
N LEU A 46 -4.08 1.51 15.43
CA LEU A 46 -3.94 2.79 14.74
C LEU A 46 -4.96 3.83 15.26
N ALA A 47 -4.47 5.02 15.59
CA ALA A 47 -5.33 6.14 15.99
C ALA A 47 -6.19 6.63 14.82
N ALA A 48 -7.24 7.39 15.13
CA ALA A 48 -8.01 8.08 14.11
C ALA A 48 -7.12 9.08 13.38
N GLY A 49 -7.18 9.12 12.04
CA GLY A 49 -6.33 10.01 11.28
C GLY A 49 -6.32 9.77 9.79
N ASP A 50 -5.52 10.61 9.14
CA ASP A 50 -5.19 10.56 7.72
C ASP A 50 -3.68 10.33 7.59
N TYR A 51 -3.32 9.19 7.00
CA TYR A 51 -1.96 8.71 6.94
C TYR A 51 -1.50 8.59 5.49
N GLN A 52 -0.39 9.24 5.15
CA GLN A 52 0.33 8.90 3.93
C GLN A 52 1.10 7.60 4.11
N VAL A 53 0.95 6.68 3.17
CA VAL A 53 1.60 5.37 3.18
C VAL A 53 2.72 5.36 2.14
N PRO A 54 3.98 5.07 2.52
CA PRO A 54 5.14 5.18 1.64
C PRO A 54 5.29 3.96 0.72
N HIS A 55 4.31 3.77 -0.17
CA HIS A 55 4.11 2.62 -1.07
C HIS A 55 5.32 2.23 -1.96
N GLN A 56 6.29 3.12 -2.17
CA GLN A 56 7.53 2.81 -2.91
C GLN A 56 8.59 2.10 -2.06
N THR A 57 8.51 2.25 -0.74
CA THR A 57 9.49 1.75 0.23
C THR A 57 8.96 0.59 1.06
N ILE A 58 7.71 0.16 0.86
CA ILE A 58 7.13 -1.01 1.52
C ILE A 58 6.94 -2.15 0.51
N SER A 59 7.02 -3.38 1.01
CA SER A 59 6.90 -4.56 0.16
C SER A 59 5.46 -5.05 0.04
N ILE A 60 4.67 -4.99 1.12
CA ILE A 60 3.28 -5.47 1.12
C ILE A 60 2.40 -4.68 2.08
N VAL A 61 1.16 -4.42 1.66
CA VAL A 61 0.05 -3.95 2.51
C VAL A 61 -0.82 -5.14 2.90
N LEU A 62 -0.95 -5.40 4.20
CA LEU A 62 -1.96 -6.29 4.74
C LEU A 62 -3.19 -5.47 5.09
N LEU A 63 -4.26 -5.68 4.33
CA LEU A 63 -5.50 -4.95 4.49
C LEU A 63 -6.49 -5.79 5.33
N GLY A 64 -6.61 -5.42 6.60
CA GLY A 64 -7.44 -6.12 7.58
C GLY A 64 -8.94 -5.81 7.49
N PRO A 65 -9.75 -6.50 8.31
CA PRO A 65 -11.20 -6.33 8.34
C PRO A 65 -11.65 -4.89 8.57
N GLY A 66 -12.84 -4.56 8.06
CA GLY A 66 -13.40 -3.20 8.15
C GLY A 66 -12.72 -2.19 7.23
N SER A 67 -11.83 -2.64 6.35
CA SER A 67 -11.15 -1.77 5.39
C SER A 67 -11.78 -1.81 4.00
N SER A 68 -11.57 -0.74 3.25
CA SER A 68 -11.90 -0.66 1.82
C SER A 68 -10.70 -0.17 1.02
N VAL A 69 -10.63 -0.53 -0.25
CA VAL A 69 -9.54 -0.13 -1.15
C VAL A 69 -10.12 0.35 -2.48
N THR A 70 -9.57 1.43 -3.04
CA THR A 70 -9.96 1.91 -4.37
C THR A 70 -9.20 1.19 -5.47
N HIS A 71 -9.79 1.14 -6.67
CA HIS A 71 -9.11 0.59 -7.83
C HIS A 71 -7.80 1.34 -8.14
N ASP A 72 -7.77 2.66 -7.92
CA ASP A 72 -6.57 3.46 -8.17
C ASP A 72 -5.42 3.10 -7.21
N ALA A 73 -5.72 2.78 -5.96
CA ALA A 73 -4.73 2.27 -5.01
C ALA A 73 -4.15 0.93 -5.49
N LEU A 74 -4.99 0.00 -5.95
CA LEU A 74 -4.53 -1.28 -6.53
C LEU A 74 -3.64 -1.05 -7.76
N ARG A 75 -4.03 -0.14 -8.66
CA ARG A 75 -3.25 0.25 -9.84
C ARG A 75 -1.88 0.81 -9.45
N LEU A 76 -1.82 1.68 -8.44
CA LEU A 76 -0.59 2.31 -7.98
C LEU A 76 0.34 1.29 -7.31
N LEU A 77 -0.20 0.44 -6.44
CA LEU A 77 0.53 -0.64 -5.76
C LEU A 77 1.16 -1.61 -6.77
N ALA A 78 0.38 -2.11 -7.73
CA ALA A 78 0.87 -2.97 -8.80
C ALA A 78 1.96 -2.26 -9.64
N ARG A 79 1.77 -0.98 -9.97
CA ARG A 79 2.76 -0.19 -10.72
C ARG A 79 4.09 -0.05 -9.99
N HIS A 80 4.12 0.03 -8.67
CA HIS A 80 5.37 0.13 -7.88
C HIS A 80 5.88 -1.24 -7.37
N GLY A 81 5.15 -2.32 -7.65
CA GLY A 81 5.48 -3.66 -7.18
C GLY A 81 5.39 -3.76 -5.66
N CYS A 82 4.43 -3.06 -5.06
CA CYS A 82 4.03 -3.27 -3.68
C CYS A 82 2.84 -4.22 -3.70
N ALA A 83 2.95 -5.36 -3.03
CA ALA A 83 1.87 -6.32 -2.96
C ALA A 83 0.74 -5.80 -2.06
N LEU A 84 -0.45 -6.36 -2.24
CA LEU A 84 -1.56 -6.21 -1.31
C LEU A 84 -2.19 -7.57 -1.07
N ALA A 85 -2.43 -7.89 0.20
CA ALA A 85 -3.23 -9.02 0.60
C ALA A 85 -4.36 -8.55 1.50
N ALA A 86 -5.60 -8.88 1.14
CA ALA A 86 -6.71 -8.73 2.07
C ALA A 86 -6.65 -9.89 3.07
N ILE A 87 -6.68 -9.58 4.36
CA ILE A 87 -6.53 -10.57 5.42
C ILE A 87 -7.79 -10.69 6.27
N GLY A 88 -7.99 -11.88 6.84
CA GLY A 88 -8.97 -12.09 7.90
C GLY A 88 -8.49 -11.58 9.26
N GLU A 89 -9.35 -11.66 10.26
CA GLU A 89 -8.99 -11.35 11.66
C GLU A 89 -7.83 -12.23 12.13
N GLY A 90 -6.85 -11.63 12.83
CA GLY A 90 -5.62 -12.31 13.24
C GLY A 90 -4.72 -12.79 12.09
N ALA A 91 -4.92 -12.27 10.87
CA ALA A 91 -4.16 -12.65 9.67
C ALA A 91 -4.21 -14.16 9.32
N VAL A 92 -5.27 -14.86 9.73
CA VAL A 92 -5.40 -16.32 9.50
C VAL A 92 -5.91 -16.69 8.10
N ARG A 93 -6.49 -15.75 7.37
CA ARG A 93 -6.94 -15.90 5.97
C ARG A 93 -6.23 -14.87 5.11
N PHE A 94 -5.88 -15.25 3.89
CA PHE A 94 -5.21 -14.39 2.91
C PHE A 94 -5.90 -14.48 1.55
N TYR A 95 -6.18 -13.32 0.98
CA TYR A 95 -6.71 -13.17 -0.38
C TYR A 95 -5.77 -12.25 -1.16
N THR A 96 -5.11 -12.80 -2.17
CA THR A 96 -4.15 -12.09 -3.02
C THR A 96 -4.28 -12.59 -4.46
N ALA A 97 -3.76 -11.81 -5.41
CA ALA A 97 -3.48 -12.31 -6.75
C ALA A 97 -2.08 -12.96 -6.77
N PRO A 98 -1.88 -14.05 -7.54
CA PRO A 98 -0.54 -14.52 -7.88
C PRO A 98 0.21 -13.45 -8.69
N PRO A 99 1.56 -13.44 -8.64
CA PRO A 99 2.39 -12.56 -9.46
C PRO A 99 2.27 -12.86 -10.96
#